data_AF-A0A7C1F7E1-F1
#
_entry.id   AF-A0A7C1F7E1-F1
#
_cell.length_a   1.000
_cell.length_b   1.000
_cell.length_c   1.000
_cell.angle_alpha   90.00
_cell.angle_beta   90.00
_cell.angle_gamma   90.00
#
_symmetry.space_group_name_H-M   'P 1'
#
loop_
_entity.id
_entity.type
_entity.pdbx_description
1 polymer ?
#
loop_
_entity_poly.entity_id
_entity_poly.type
_entity_poly.pdbx_seq_one_letter_code
_entity_poly.pdbx_strand_id
1 'polypeptide(L)'
;MVERVRVMDPAQIEKVLAEARQASLEAAGPERPAVRATALNLVVFAGNPAVAADLAAAAAALAEEHPSRTILIGAMQPAGGEDWEIEVWARCHRAMPRYVVCFEGVQIMAREQALERVPALILPLLLRDLPVVLWWPGDVPTRSPLFLRLLANADRLIVDSASAPHPEALLPRVAGLVGLEQCQCTVGDLGWRRLTPWR
;
A
#
# COMPACT_ATOMS: atom_id res chain seq x y z
N MET A 1 -11.56 7.32 14.27
CA MET A 1 -10.55 6.24 14.25
C MET A 1 -11.15 5.08 13.47
N VAL A 2 -10.45 4.52 12.47
CA VAL A 2 -10.98 3.38 11.70
C VAL A 2 -10.67 2.10 12.47
N GLU A 3 -11.68 1.28 12.71
CA GLU A 3 -11.51 -0.01 13.38
C GLU A 3 -10.65 -0.95 12.52
N ARG A 4 -9.69 -1.60 13.16
CA ARG A 4 -8.79 -2.58 12.52
C ARG A 4 -9.10 -3.96 13.07
N VAL A 5 -9.25 -4.93 12.16
CA VAL A 5 -9.56 -6.31 12.50
C VAL A 5 -8.33 -7.18 12.21
N ARG A 6 -7.89 -7.95 13.20
CA ARG A 6 -6.77 -8.89 13.03
C ARG A 6 -7.24 -10.13 12.27
N VAL A 7 -6.44 -10.59 11.32
CA VAL A 7 -6.71 -11.78 10.48
C VAL A 7 -5.65 -12.85 10.79
N MET A 8 -6.10 -14.05 11.16
CA MET A 8 -5.21 -15.16 11.52
C MET A 8 -4.74 -15.97 10.31
N ASP A 9 -5.66 -16.20 9.38
CA ASP A 9 -5.39 -16.97 8.16
C ASP A 9 -5.37 -16.01 6.96
N PRO A 10 -4.24 -15.88 6.22
CA PRO A 10 -4.17 -15.04 5.04
C PRO A 10 -5.24 -15.35 3.98
N ALA A 11 -5.75 -16.59 3.92
CA ALA A 11 -6.82 -16.95 3.00
C ALA A 11 -8.16 -16.24 3.32
N GLN A 12 -8.31 -15.71 4.53
CA GLN A 12 -9.53 -15.02 4.98
C GLN A 12 -9.49 -13.49 4.77
N ILE A 13 -8.36 -12.92 4.32
CA ILE A 13 -8.19 -11.46 4.20
C ILE A 13 -9.34 -10.83 3.40
N GLU A 14 -9.64 -11.34 2.20
CA GLU A 14 -10.71 -10.77 1.35
C GLU A 14 -12.09 -10.86 1.99
N LYS A 15 -12.36 -11.95 2.72
CA LYS A 15 -13.64 -12.14 3.43
C LYS A 15 -13.79 -11.11 4.55
N VAL A 16 -12.79 -11.00 5.43
CA VAL A 16 -12.82 -10.04 6.55
C VAL A 16 -12.84 -8.60 6.04
N LEU A 17 -12.14 -8.31 4.94
CA LEU A 17 -12.16 -7.01 4.30
C LEU A 17 -13.56 -6.66 3.73
N ALA A 18 -14.24 -7.63 3.14
CA ALA A 18 -15.62 -7.46 2.67
C ALA A 18 -16.59 -7.20 3.83
N GLU A 19 -16.45 -7.91 4.94
CA GLU A 19 -17.24 -7.72 6.16
C GLU A 19 -17.01 -6.32 6.76
N ALA A 20 -15.75 -5.90 6.92
CA ALA A 20 -15.39 -4.57 7.40
C ALA A 20 -15.94 -3.46 6.50
N ARG A 21 -15.90 -3.67 5.18
CA ARG A 21 -16.48 -2.73 4.21
C ARG A 21 -17.99 -2.62 4.36
N GLN A 22 -18.69 -3.75 4.48
CA GLN A 22 -20.13 -3.78 4.66
C GLN A 22 -20.55 -3.07 5.95
N ALA A 23 -19.87 -3.35 7.07
CA ALA A 23 -20.11 -2.66 8.33
C ALA A 23 -19.90 -1.14 8.21
N SER A 24 -18.84 -0.72 7.52
CA SER A 24 -18.59 0.72 7.30
C SER A 24 -19.62 1.38 6.38
N LEU A 25 -20.12 0.66 5.36
CA LEU A 25 -21.20 1.12 4.50
C LEU A 25 -22.49 1.34 5.28
N GLU A 26 -22.87 0.39 6.13
CA GLU A 26 -24.06 0.48 6.97
C GLU A 26 -23.99 1.68 7.92
N ALA A 27 -22.82 1.91 8.53
CA ALA A 27 -22.56 3.08 9.36
C ALA A 27 -22.65 4.42 8.59
N ALA A 28 -22.36 4.43 7.28
CA ALA A 28 -22.48 5.61 6.42
C ALA A 28 -23.94 5.94 6.00
N GLY A 29 -24.89 5.07 6.33
CA GLY A 29 -26.33 5.27 6.21
C GLY A 29 -26.98 4.61 4.98
N PRO A 30 -28.26 4.18 5.07
CA PRO A 30 -28.86 3.17 4.21
C PRO A 30 -29.38 3.64 2.84
N GLU A 31 -29.24 4.92 2.47
CA GLU A 31 -29.89 5.44 1.28
C GLU A 31 -29.04 5.25 0.01
N ARG A 32 -29.30 4.12 -0.67
CA ARG A 32 -28.97 3.74 -2.07
C ARG A 32 -27.67 2.93 -2.26
N PRO A 33 -27.58 2.10 -3.31
CA PRO A 33 -26.46 1.19 -3.53
C PRO A 33 -25.14 1.95 -3.58
N ALA A 34 -24.23 1.57 -2.69
CA ALA A 34 -22.88 2.10 -2.69
C ALA A 34 -22.14 1.65 -3.95
N VAL A 35 -21.66 2.61 -4.72
CA VAL A 35 -20.73 2.33 -5.82
C VAL A 35 -19.35 2.29 -5.22
N ARG A 36 -18.68 1.13 -5.34
CA ARG A 36 -17.26 1.04 -5.04
C ARG A 36 -16.49 1.84 -6.08
N ALA A 37 -16.14 3.07 -5.76
CA ALA A 37 -15.14 3.83 -6.50
C ALA A 37 -13.77 3.49 -5.90
N THR A 38 -13.03 2.58 -6.52
CA THR A 38 -11.60 2.38 -6.24
C THR A 38 -10.84 2.64 -7.54
N ALA A 39 -9.83 3.51 -7.48
CA ALA A 39 -9.09 4.00 -8.63
C ALA A 39 -7.73 3.31 -8.81
N LEU A 40 -7.13 2.80 -7.73
CA LEU A 40 -5.80 2.19 -7.76
C LEU A 40 -5.55 1.20 -6.62
N ASN A 41 -4.53 0.35 -6.80
CA ASN A 41 -3.88 -0.39 -5.73
C ASN A 41 -2.65 0.39 -5.27
N LEU A 42 -2.57 0.71 -3.97
CA LEU A 42 -1.43 1.41 -3.38
C LEU A 42 -0.66 0.41 -2.50
N VAL A 43 0.49 -0.07 -2.97
CA VAL A 43 1.38 -0.95 -2.19
C VAL A 43 2.48 -0.10 -1.59
N VAL A 44 2.64 -0.13 -0.26
CA VAL A 44 3.58 0.74 0.46
C VAL A 44 4.48 -0.08 1.36
N PHE A 45 5.80 0.09 1.22
CA PHE A 45 6.76 -0.51 2.15
C PHE A 45 7.12 0.49 3.25
N ALA A 46 6.74 0.20 4.48
CA ALA A 46 6.97 1.05 5.65
C ALA A 46 8.26 0.72 6.41
N GLY A 47 8.81 -0.49 6.23
CA GLY A 47 10.03 -0.93 6.91
C GLY A 47 9.83 -1.26 8.40
N ASN A 48 9.23 -0.38 9.21
CA ASN A 48 8.99 -0.61 10.64
C ASN A 48 7.59 -0.16 11.09
N PRO A 49 7.13 -0.56 12.30
CA PRO A 49 5.76 -0.29 12.75
C PRO A 49 5.42 1.20 12.95
N ALA A 50 6.38 2.02 13.40
CA ALA A 50 6.15 3.45 13.63
C ALA A 50 5.92 4.18 12.30
N VAL A 51 6.79 3.92 11.32
CA VAL A 51 6.64 4.43 9.95
C VAL A 51 5.37 3.88 9.29
N ALA A 52 4.97 2.64 9.60
CA ALA A 52 3.74 2.07 9.06
C ALA A 52 2.49 2.83 9.52
N ALA A 53 2.45 3.29 10.78
CA ALA A 53 1.35 4.10 11.28
C ALA A 53 1.24 5.45 10.56
N ASP A 54 2.38 6.14 10.37
CA ASP A 54 2.43 7.43 9.68
C ASP A 54 2.03 7.29 8.20
N LEU A 55 2.54 6.25 7.51
CA LEU A 55 2.18 5.97 6.13
C LEU A 55 0.72 5.51 5.99
N ALA A 56 0.17 4.80 6.97
CA ALA A 56 -1.25 4.47 7.00
C ALA A 56 -2.12 5.73 7.08
N ALA A 57 -1.74 6.69 7.92
CA ALA A 57 -2.44 7.96 8.03
C ALA A 57 -2.33 8.77 6.73
N ALA A 58 -1.14 8.84 6.11
CA ALA A 58 -0.94 9.50 4.83
C ALA A 58 -1.76 8.84 3.71
N ALA A 59 -1.77 7.50 3.63
CA ALA A 59 -2.56 6.77 2.67
C ALA A 59 -4.08 6.95 2.89
N ALA A 60 -4.53 7.02 4.14
CA ALA A 60 -5.92 7.30 4.46
C ALA A 60 -6.35 8.71 4.05
N ALA A 61 -5.47 9.71 4.20
CA ALA A 61 -5.72 11.06 3.71
C ALA A 61 -5.77 11.11 2.17
N LEU A 62 -4.83 10.44 1.50
CA LEU A 62 -4.83 10.32 0.03
C LEU A 62 -6.09 9.61 -0.50
N ALA A 63 -6.61 8.64 0.25
CA ALA A 63 -7.77 7.87 -0.17
C ALA A 63 -9.08 8.69 -0.23
N GLU A 64 -9.12 9.87 0.39
CA GLU A 64 -10.27 10.79 0.27
C GLU A 64 -10.37 11.40 -1.14
N GLU A 65 -9.23 11.64 -1.80
CA GLU A 65 -9.14 12.17 -3.18
C GLU A 65 -8.92 11.08 -4.23
N HIS A 66 -8.18 10.03 -3.84
CA HIS A 66 -7.78 8.93 -4.70
C HIS A 66 -8.14 7.60 -4.04
N PRO A 67 -9.42 7.20 -4.09
CA PRO A 67 -9.88 5.97 -3.43
C PRO A 67 -9.05 4.77 -3.86
N SER A 68 -8.47 4.05 -2.91
CA SER A 68 -7.53 2.97 -3.19
C SER A 68 -7.80 1.74 -2.32
N ARG A 69 -7.30 0.59 -2.78
CA ARG A 69 -6.93 -0.51 -1.87
C ARG A 69 -5.48 -0.30 -1.48
N THR A 70 -5.23 -0.05 -0.19
CA THR A 70 -3.89 0.20 0.33
C THR A 70 -3.33 -1.07 0.98
N ILE A 71 -2.14 -1.50 0.59
CA ILE A 71 -1.45 -2.64 1.20
C ILE A 71 -0.14 -2.15 1.80
N LEU A 72 -0.08 -2.07 3.13
CA LEU A 72 1.11 -1.68 3.89
C LEU A 72 1.93 -2.91 4.27
N ILE A 73 3.24 -2.83 4.07
CA ILE A 73 4.19 -3.89 4.38
C ILE A 73 5.22 -3.34 5.36
N GLY A 74 5.45 -4.02 6.47
CA GLY A 74 6.53 -3.66 7.38
C GLY A 74 7.29 -4.88 7.89
N ALA A 75 8.53 -4.65 8.31
CA ALA A 75 9.30 -5.62 9.07
C ALA A 75 9.06 -5.40 10.56
N MET A 76 8.74 -6.46 11.28
CA MET A 76 8.57 -6.48 12.74
C MET A 76 8.91 -7.88 13.25
N GLN A 77 9.04 -8.05 14.56
CA GLN A 77 8.94 -9.38 15.18
C GLN A 77 7.49 -9.58 15.67
N PRO A 78 6.62 -10.28 14.92
CA PRO A 78 5.28 -10.65 15.35
C PRO A 78 5.30 -11.41 16.67
N ALA A 79 4.25 -11.24 17.47
CA ALA A 79 4.07 -11.99 18.70
C ALA A 79 3.89 -13.50 18.41
N GLY A 80 4.17 -14.34 19.41
CA GLY A 80 3.77 -15.76 19.38
C GLY A 80 4.47 -16.66 18.36
N GLY A 81 5.58 -16.21 17.74
CA GLY A 81 6.33 -17.03 16.77
C GLY A 81 5.72 -17.07 15.36
N GLU A 82 4.66 -16.31 15.11
CA GLU A 82 4.06 -16.19 13.78
C GLU A 82 5.02 -15.52 12.79
N ASP A 83 4.94 -15.90 11.52
CA ASP A 83 5.74 -15.30 10.45
C ASP A 83 5.27 -13.87 10.11
N TRP A 84 3.99 -13.56 10.35
CA TRP A 84 3.39 -12.26 10.08
C TRP A 84 2.17 -12.00 10.97
N GLU A 85 1.90 -10.71 11.18
CA GLU A 85 0.64 -10.18 11.71
C GLU A 85 -0.10 -9.44 10.59
N ILE A 86 -1.39 -9.72 10.44
CA ILE A 86 -2.23 -9.12 9.42
C ILE A 86 -3.37 -8.37 10.08
N GLU A 87 -3.53 -7.10 9.72
CA GLU A 87 -4.67 -6.27 10.09
C GLU A 87 -5.36 -5.76 8.84
N VAL A 88 -6.69 -5.70 8.87
CA VAL A 88 -7.48 -5.16 7.78
C VAL A 88 -8.44 -4.09 8.29
N TRP A 89 -8.77 -3.12 7.44
CA TRP A 89 -9.77 -2.11 7.73
C TRP A 89 -10.45 -1.64 6.45
N ALA A 90 -11.63 -1.07 6.62
CA ALA A 90 -12.33 -0.36 5.56
C ALA A 90 -12.99 0.89 6.14
N ARG A 91 -13.05 1.94 5.32
CA ARG A 91 -13.79 3.16 5.65
C ARG A 91 -14.55 3.62 4.43
N CYS A 92 -15.83 3.82 4.63
CA CYS A 92 -16.76 4.35 3.66
C CYS A 92 -17.30 5.68 4.17
N HIS A 93 -17.38 6.68 3.30
CA HIS A 93 -17.95 7.98 3.62
C HIS A 93 -18.74 8.53 2.44
N ARG A 94 -19.69 9.41 2.73
CA ARG A 94 -20.45 10.13 1.69
C ARG A 94 -19.55 11.19 1.08
N ALA A 95 -19.18 11.02 -0.19
CA ALA A 95 -18.44 12.03 -0.95
C ALA A 95 -19.39 12.99 -1.68
N MET A 96 -20.56 12.48 -2.11
CA MET A 96 -21.60 13.24 -2.80
C MET A 96 -22.98 12.75 -2.34
N PRO A 97 -24.08 13.50 -2.59
CA PRO A 97 -25.43 13.15 -2.14
C PRO A 97 -25.94 11.75 -2.55
N ARG A 98 -25.29 11.10 -3.52
CA ARG A 98 -25.65 9.77 -4.03
C ARG A 98 -24.47 8.79 -4.11
N TYR A 99 -23.28 9.17 -3.63
CA TYR A 99 -22.08 8.37 -3.78
C TYR A 99 -21.38 8.20 -2.45
N VAL A 100 -21.22 6.93 -2.06
CA VAL A 100 -20.35 6.53 -0.96
C VAL A 100 -19.04 6.09 -1.57
N VAL A 101 -17.95 6.72 -1.13
CA VAL A 101 -16.60 6.33 -1.48
C VAL A 101 -16.09 5.43 -0.36
N CYS A 102 -15.57 4.26 -0.72
CA CYS A 102 -14.93 3.35 0.20
C CYS A 102 -13.46 3.21 -0.16
N PHE A 103 -12.62 3.28 0.85
CA PHE A 103 -11.24 2.85 0.78
C PHE A 103 -11.00 1.79 1.83
N GLU A 104 -9.99 0.99 1.59
CA GLU A 104 -9.72 -0.17 2.42
C GLU A 104 -8.23 -0.43 2.48
N GLY A 105 -7.82 -1.12 3.53
CA GLY A 105 -6.43 -1.41 3.73
C GLY A 105 -6.15 -2.74 4.37
N VAL A 106 -4.97 -3.25 4.03
CA VAL A 106 -4.37 -4.45 4.58
C VAL A 106 -2.98 -4.06 5.05
N GLN A 107 -2.65 -4.32 6.31
CA GLN A 107 -1.32 -4.16 6.86
C GLN A 107 -0.75 -5.54 7.15
N ILE A 108 0.44 -5.82 6.61
CA ILE A 108 1.17 -7.07 6.81
C ILE A 108 2.51 -6.71 7.47
N MET A 109 2.64 -7.05 8.75
CA MET A 109 3.89 -6.91 9.49
C MET A 109 4.54 -8.28 9.58
N ALA A 110 5.67 -8.48 8.90
CA ALA A 110 6.31 -9.78 8.78
C ALA A 110 7.68 -9.83 9.46
N ARG A 111 8.08 -11.02 9.92
CA ARG A 111 9.47 -11.30 10.31
C ARG A 111 10.38 -11.13 9.11
N GLU A 112 11.63 -10.75 9.35
CA GLU A 112 12.64 -10.59 8.29
C GLU A 112 12.73 -11.85 7.40
N GLN A 113 12.79 -13.04 8.01
CA GLN A 113 12.83 -14.33 7.30
C GLN A 113 11.57 -14.65 6.48
N ALA A 114 10.45 -13.97 6.75
CA ALA A 114 9.19 -14.17 6.08
C ALA A 114 8.91 -13.11 5.00
N LEU A 115 9.66 -11.99 4.98
CA LEU A 115 9.46 -10.88 4.04
C LEU A 115 9.49 -11.33 2.57
N GLU A 116 10.36 -12.27 2.20
CA GLU A 116 10.43 -12.78 0.82
C GLU A 116 9.17 -13.53 0.37
N ARG A 117 8.38 -14.06 1.33
CA ARG A 117 7.10 -14.73 1.07
C ARG A 117 5.92 -13.76 0.99
N VAL A 118 6.05 -12.53 1.53
CA VAL A 118 4.97 -11.54 1.57
C VAL A 118 4.35 -11.23 0.19
N PRO A 119 5.09 -11.15 -0.94
CA PRO A 119 4.45 -10.91 -2.24
C PRO A 119 3.42 -11.99 -2.61
N ALA A 120 3.57 -13.24 -2.14
CA ALA A 120 2.57 -14.28 -2.37
C ALA A 120 1.23 -14.01 -1.65
N LEU A 121 1.27 -13.24 -0.55
CA LEU A 121 0.07 -12.77 0.15
C LEU A 121 -0.55 -11.55 -0.53
N ILE A 122 0.29 -10.67 -1.09
CA ILE A 122 -0.14 -9.37 -1.64
C ILE A 122 -0.72 -9.48 -3.03
N LEU A 123 -0.06 -10.20 -3.94
CA LEU A 123 -0.44 -10.23 -5.35
C LEU A 123 -1.90 -10.69 -5.56
N PRO A 124 -2.42 -11.69 -4.82
CA PRO A 124 -3.85 -12.07 -4.92
C PRO A 124 -4.82 -11.00 -4.41
N LEU A 125 -4.36 -10.07 -3.55
CA LEU A 125 -5.16 -8.98 -3.00
C LEU A 125 -5.18 -7.75 -3.91
N LEU A 126 -4.43 -7.74 -5.02
CA LEU A 126 -4.51 -6.65 -5.98
C LEU A 126 -5.84 -6.70 -6.72
N LEU A 127 -6.51 -5.55 -6.80
CA LEU A 127 -7.70 -5.39 -7.59
C LEU A 127 -7.33 -5.42 -9.07
N ARG A 128 -7.95 -6.35 -9.80
CA ARG A 128 -7.78 -6.49 -11.24
C ARG A 128 -8.19 -5.21 -11.95
N ASP A 129 -7.52 -4.95 -13.08
CA ASP A 129 -7.77 -3.82 -13.98
C ASP A 129 -7.55 -2.42 -13.37
N LEU A 130 -7.02 -2.34 -12.15
CA LEU A 130 -6.62 -1.09 -11.51
C LEU A 130 -5.11 -0.96 -11.45
N PRO A 131 -4.57 0.24 -11.71
CA PRO A 131 -3.12 0.47 -11.69
C PRO A 131 -2.54 0.18 -10.30
N VAL A 132 -1.36 -0.42 -10.28
CA VAL A 132 -0.58 -0.73 -9.09
C VAL A 132 0.51 0.32 -8.91
N VAL A 133 0.39 1.10 -7.85
CA VAL A 133 1.38 2.08 -7.42
C VAL A 133 2.19 1.48 -6.28
N LEU A 134 3.46 1.21 -6.52
CA LEU A 134 4.41 0.81 -5.49
C LEU A 134 5.08 2.06 -4.92
N TRP A 135 4.89 2.32 -3.64
CA TRP A 135 5.55 3.40 -2.92
C TRP A 135 6.61 2.84 -1.96
N TRP A 136 7.86 3.23 -2.20
CA TRP A 136 9.00 2.86 -1.39
C TRP A 136 9.70 4.12 -0.83
N PRO A 137 9.30 4.59 0.37
CA PRO A 137 9.99 5.69 1.03
C PRO A 137 11.39 5.29 1.49
N GLY A 138 12.35 6.19 1.37
CA GLY A 138 13.73 5.98 1.83
C GLY A 138 14.60 5.22 0.84
N ASP A 139 15.48 4.36 1.37
CA ASP A 139 16.43 3.62 0.54
C ASP A 139 15.76 2.45 -0.19
N VAL A 140 15.85 2.45 -1.51
CA VAL A 140 15.26 1.41 -2.36
C VAL A 140 16.25 0.25 -2.51
N PRO A 141 15.91 -0.96 -2.04
CA PRO A 141 16.79 -2.12 -2.13
C PRO A 141 16.64 -2.77 -3.51
N THR A 142 17.24 -2.14 -4.53
CA THR A 142 17.09 -2.52 -5.95
C THR A 142 17.51 -3.95 -6.31
N ARG A 143 18.16 -4.67 -5.38
CA ARG A 143 18.55 -6.08 -5.54
C ARG A 143 17.74 -7.05 -4.67
N SER A 144 16.84 -6.56 -3.82
CA SER A 144 16.04 -7.40 -2.94
C SER A 144 15.00 -8.19 -3.74
N PRO A 145 14.87 -9.52 -3.50
CA PRO A 145 13.81 -10.31 -4.12
C PRO A 145 12.41 -9.79 -3.80
N LEU A 146 12.18 -9.29 -2.57
CA LEU A 146 10.91 -8.67 -2.18
C LEU A 146 10.59 -7.48 -3.10
N PHE A 147 11.53 -6.54 -3.23
CA PHE A 147 11.34 -5.35 -4.04
C PHE A 147 11.11 -5.69 -5.51
N LEU A 148 11.95 -6.55 -6.10
CA LEU A 148 11.86 -6.91 -7.51
C LEU A 148 10.55 -7.62 -7.85
N ARG A 149 10.04 -8.49 -6.96
CA ARG A 149 8.75 -9.17 -7.16
C ARG A 149 7.57 -8.20 -7.10
N LEU A 150 7.63 -7.19 -6.21
CA LEU A 150 6.60 -6.15 -6.16
C LEU A 150 6.68 -5.21 -7.37
N LEU A 151 7.89 -4.80 -7.76
CA LEU A 151 8.15 -3.92 -8.90
C LEU A 151 7.65 -4.52 -10.22
N ALA A 152 7.83 -5.83 -10.42
CA ALA A 152 7.38 -6.55 -11.61
C ALA A 152 5.85 -6.51 -11.82
N ASN A 153 5.09 -6.14 -10.79
CA ASN A 153 3.63 -6.01 -10.83
C ASN A 153 3.17 -4.56 -10.68
N ALA A 154 4.08 -3.59 -10.68
CA ALA A 154 3.77 -2.17 -10.53
C ALA A 154 3.66 -1.47 -11.89
N ASP A 155 2.67 -0.59 -12.03
CA ASP A 155 2.56 0.34 -13.16
C ASP A 155 3.33 1.64 -12.89
N ARG A 156 3.50 1.97 -11.60
CA ARG A 156 4.30 3.10 -11.14
C ARG A 156 5.08 2.79 -9.87
N LEU A 157 6.37 3.12 -9.87
CA LEU A 157 7.22 3.18 -8.69
C LEU A 157 7.31 4.64 -8.22
N ILE A 158 6.94 4.88 -6.96
CA ILE A 158 7.15 6.14 -6.26
C ILE A 158 8.27 5.94 -5.25
N VAL A 159 9.32 6.75 -5.37
CA VAL A 159 10.43 6.82 -4.41
C VAL A 159 10.42 8.17 -3.71
N ASP A 160 11.15 8.25 -2.60
CA ASP A 160 11.45 9.51 -1.94
C ASP A 160 12.96 9.63 -1.76
N SER A 161 13.61 10.27 -2.73
CA SER A 161 15.06 10.47 -2.72
C SER A 161 15.53 11.35 -1.56
N ALA A 162 14.70 12.28 -1.07
CA ALA A 162 15.07 13.19 0.01
C ALA A 162 15.04 12.51 1.39
N SER A 163 14.27 11.42 1.54
CA SER A 163 14.28 10.60 2.75
C SER A 163 15.32 9.47 2.71
N ALA A 164 16.09 9.35 1.64
CA ALA A 164 17.14 8.35 1.52
C ALA A 164 18.43 8.81 2.24
N PRO A 165 19.16 7.92 2.94
CA PRO A 165 20.42 8.29 3.60
C PRO A 165 21.51 8.78 2.63
N HIS A 166 21.52 8.24 1.40
CA HIS A 166 22.50 8.54 0.35
C HIS A 166 21.80 8.75 -1.01
N PRO A 167 21.14 9.91 -1.22
CA PRO A 167 20.36 10.18 -2.44
C PRO A 167 21.19 10.05 -3.73
N GLU A 168 22.45 10.49 -3.69
CA GLU A 168 23.42 10.43 -4.79
C GLU A 168 23.75 9.00 -5.23
N ALA A 169 23.67 8.04 -4.30
CA ALA A 169 23.87 6.62 -4.58
C ALA A 169 22.54 5.91 -4.91
N LEU A 170 21.41 6.43 -4.43
CA LEU A 170 20.09 5.90 -4.72
C LEU A 170 19.66 6.18 -6.17
N LEU A 171 19.80 7.43 -6.63
CA LEU A 171 19.27 7.84 -7.94
C LEU A 171 19.84 7.01 -9.11
N PRO A 172 21.16 6.74 -9.21
CA PRO A 172 21.70 5.87 -10.27
C PRO A 172 21.18 4.43 -10.18
N ARG A 173 20.99 3.89 -8.97
CA ARG A 173 20.42 2.54 -8.77
C ARG A 173 18.97 2.47 -9.25
N VAL A 174 18.16 3.48 -8.93
CA VAL A 174 16.76 3.56 -9.37
C VAL A 174 16.68 3.80 -10.88
N ALA A 175 17.53 4.67 -11.43
CA ALA A 175 17.60 4.89 -12.88
C ALA A 175 17.97 3.60 -13.63
N GLY A 176 18.88 2.79 -13.07
CA GLY A 176 19.25 1.49 -13.62
C GLY A 176 18.14 0.43 -13.57
N LEU A 177 17.02 0.68 -12.89
CA LEU A 177 15.84 -0.19 -12.99
C LEU A 177 15.07 0.06 -14.28
N VAL A 178 15.08 1.28 -14.81
CA VAL A 178 14.29 1.66 -15.98
C VAL A 178 14.83 0.90 -17.19
N GLY A 179 13.96 0.11 -17.84
CA GLY A 179 14.32 -0.73 -18.99
C GLY A 179 14.71 -2.17 -18.65
N LEU A 180 14.73 -2.55 -17.37
CA LEU A 180 14.77 -3.98 -17.00
C LEU A 180 13.43 -4.65 -17.31
N GLU A 181 13.44 -5.94 -17.65
CA GLU A 181 12.21 -6.71 -17.87
C GLU A 181 11.26 -6.65 -16.67
N GLN A 182 11.81 -6.61 -15.45
CA GLN A 182 11.07 -6.55 -14.19
C GLN A 182 10.53 -5.14 -13.87
N CYS A 183 10.83 -4.13 -14.68
CA CYS A 183 10.45 -2.74 -14.44
C CYS A 183 9.90 -2.12 -15.73
N GLN A 184 8.63 -2.46 -16.02
CA GLN A 184 7.84 -1.81 -17.08
C GLN A 184 7.08 -0.58 -16.57
N CYS A 185 7.38 -0.17 -15.33
CA CYS A 185 6.67 0.89 -14.62
C CYS A 185 7.25 2.28 -14.90
N THR A 186 6.45 3.32 -14.67
CA THR A 186 6.96 4.70 -14.60
C THR A 186 7.55 4.99 -13.22
N VAL A 187 8.64 5.75 -13.17
CA VAL A 187 9.27 6.14 -11.89
C VAL A 187 8.97 7.61 -11.58
N GLY A 188 8.51 7.88 -10.36
CA GLY A 188 8.32 9.22 -9.82
C GLY A 188 9.08 9.40 -8.51
N ASP A 189 9.60 10.61 -8.26
CA ASP A 189 10.30 10.95 -7.03
C ASP A 189 9.60 12.09 -6.28
N LEU A 190 9.22 11.82 -5.03
CA LEU A 190 8.60 12.81 -4.15
C LEU A 190 9.57 13.92 -3.73
N GLY A 191 10.88 13.60 -3.63
CA GLY A 191 11.92 14.59 -3.38
C GLY A 191 11.94 15.64 -4.48
N TRP A 192 12.00 15.19 -5.73
CA TRP A 192 11.88 16.05 -6.90
C TRP A 192 10.54 16.81 -6.94
N ARG A 193 9.42 16.16 -6.61
CA ARG A 193 8.10 16.82 -6.61
C ARG A 193 8.05 17.99 -5.63
N ARG A 194 8.63 17.86 -4.43
CA ARG A 194 8.70 18.96 -3.43
C ARG A 194 9.51 20.16 -3.91
N LEU A 195 10.45 19.98 -4.84
CA LEU A 195 11.22 21.06 -5.44
C LEU A 195 10.53 21.73 -6.64
N THR A 196 9.40 21.20 -7.11
CA THR A 196 8.72 21.74 -8.31
C THR A 196 8.37 23.24 -8.22
N PRO A 197 7.96 23.80 -7.07
CA PRO A 197 7.67 25.24 -6.97
C PRO A 197 8.88 26.16 -7.25
N TRP A 198 10.10 25.63 -7.18
CA TRP A 198 11.35 26.36 -7.37
C TRP A 198 11.96 26.19 -8.78
N ARG A 199 11.29 25.43 -9.65
CA ARG A 199 11.66 25.22 -11.05
C ARG A 199 10.80 26.07 -11.96
#